data_AF-A0AAD7EYX8-F1
#
_entry.id   AF-A0AAD7EYX8-F1
#
_cell.length_a   1.000
_cell.length_b   1.000
_cell.length_c   1.000
_cell.angle_alpha   90.00
_cell.angle_beta   90.00
_cell.angle_gamma   90.00
#
_symmetry.space_group_name_H-M   'P 1'
#
loop_
_entity.id
_entity.type
_entity.pdbx_description
1 polymer ?
#
loop_
_entity_poly.entity_id
_entity_poly.type
_entity_poly.pdbx_seq_one_letter_code
_entity_poly.pdbx_strand_id
1 'polypeptide(L)'
;MLRALLASSRPWLSRARLFAPPRAIQHPLHASLRSPDLARGMKVRASIKTMCEGCSIVRRKGRLYVICSKNPKHKQVRMLSATLCCLLYFHSDKVNR
;
A
#
# COMPACT_ATOMS: atom_id res chain seq x y z
N MET A 1 42.40 1.69 37.43
CA MET A 1 42.05 0.66 38.44
C MET A 1 41.69 1.43 39.70
N LEU A 2 40.52 1.45 40.33
CA LEU A 2 39.29 0.66 40.23
C LEU A 2 38.15 1.48 40.91
N ARG A 3 36.91 1.17 40.55
CA ARG A 3 35.58 1.71 40.94
C ARG A 3 35.28 1.88 42.44
N ALA A 4 34.40 2.84 42.77
CA ALA A 4 33.19 2.68 43.61
C ALA A 4 32.42 4.02 43.55
N LEU A 5 31.22 4.20 42.97
CA LEU A 5 29.91 3.51 43.09
C LEU A 5 29.48 3.28 44.55
N LEU A 6 28.75 4.23 45.11
CA LEU A 6 27.48 4.08 45.85
C LEU A 6 27.03 5.49 46.31
N ALA A 7 26.05 6.09 45.64
CA ALA A 7 24.64 6.03 46.02
C ALA A 7 24.36 6.56 47.44
N SER A 8 24.16 7.87 47.57
CA SER A 8 23.41 8.47 48.68
C SER A 8 22.12 9.09 48.14
N SER A 9 21.09 8.26 48.26
CA SER A 9 19.68 8.59 48.44
C SER A 9 19.42 10.02 48.95
N ARG A 10 18.81 10.85 48.09
CA ARG A 10 18.15 12.10 48.47
C ARG A 10 16.74 12.15 47.86
N PRO A 11 15.77 12.72 48.58
CA PRO A 11 14.50 12.05 48.87
C PRO A 11 13.41 12.33 47.83
N TRP A 12 12.42 11.45 47.84
CA TRP A 12 11.09 11.66 47.28
C TRP A 12 10.48 13.00 47.72
N LEU A 13 9.55 13.48 46.89
CA LEU A 13 8.80 14.74 47.00
C LEU A 13 9.65 15.98 46.71
N SER A 14 9.60 16.59 45.53
CA SER A 14 8.39 17.25 45.06
C SER A 14 8.67 17.85 43.69
N ARG A 15 8.01 17.35 42.66
CA ARG A 15 7.33 18.20 41.67
C ARG A 15 6.51 17.28 40.80
N ALA A 16 5.26 17.07 41.19
CA ALA A 16 4.23 16.69 40.25
C ALA A 16 4.26 17.71 39.10
N ARG A 17 5.00 17.41 38.03
CA ARG A 17 4.69 17.99 36.74
C ARG A 17 3.42 17.27 36.33
N LEU A 18 2.32 17.98 36.56
CA LEU A 18 1.02 17.77 35.97
C LEU A 18 1.22 17.07 34.62
N PHE A 19 0.76 15.82 34.55
CA PHE A 19 0.51 15.15 33.29
C PHE A 19 -0.44 16.06 32.50
N ALA A 20 0.11 16.98 31.72
CA ALA A 20 -0.63 17.60 30.65
C ALA A 20 -0.80 16.48 29.62
N PRO A 21 -2.02 15.94 29.42
CA PRO A 21 -2.23 14.98 28.35
C PRO A 21 -1.78 15.66 27.05
N PRO A 22 -1.12 14.94 26.12
CA PRO A 22 -0.87 15.50 24.80
C PRO A 22 -2.23 15.97 24.29
N ARG A 23 -2.34 17.25 23.92
CA ARG A 23 -3.53 17.78 23.25
C ARG A 23 -3.79 16.83 22.10
N ALA A 24 -4.81 15.98 22.26
CA ALA A 24 -5.31 15.15 21.21
C ALA A 24 -5.71 16.16 20.13
N ILE A 25 -4.92 16.22 19.07
CA ILE A 25 -5.31 16.92 17.87
C ILE A 25 -6.59 16.22 17.46
N GLN A 26 -7.73 16.87 17.69
CA GLN A 26 -9.02 16.41 17.22
C GLN A 26 -8.98 16.59 15.70
N HIS A 27 -8.40 15.62 15.00
CA HIS A 27 -8.63 15.47 13.58
C HIS A 27 -10.13 15.15 13.46
N PRO A 28 -10.94 16.02 12.83
CA PRO A 28 -12.37 15.76 12.70
C PRO A 28 -12.57 14.43 11.99
N LEU A 29 -13.39 13.58 12.62
CA LEU A 29 -13.70 12.26 12.14
C LEU A 29 -14.60 12.39 10.91
N HIS A 30 -14.05 11.97 9.77
CA HIS A 30 -14.77 11.32 8.67
C HIS A 30 -15.81 12.16 7.90
N ALA A 31 -15.35 13.22 7.22
CA ALA A 31 -16.02 13.63 5.98
C ALA A 31 -15.70 12.58 4.90
N SER A 32 -16.73 11.80 4.54
CA SER A 32 -16.73 10.76 3.53
C SER A 32 -15.86 11.10 2.30
N LEU A 33 -14.71 10.44 2.17
CA LEU A 33 -14.04 10.22 0.89
C LEU A 33 -14.97 9.36 0.03
N ARG A 34 -16.01 9.96 -0.58
CA ARG A 34 -16.53 9.41 -1.82
C ARG A 34 -15.43 9.66 -2.84
N SER A 35 -14.52 8.71 -2.99
CA SER A 35 -13.58 8.68 -4.11
C SER A 35 -14.33 8.10 -5.32
N PRO A 36 -14.82 8.91 -6.28
CA PRO A 36 -15.34 8.39 -7.56
C PRO A 36 -14.20 7.94 -8.50
N ASP A 37 -13.01 7.65 -7.98
CA ASP A 37 -11.76 7.43 -8.74
C ASP A 37 -11.77 6.26 -9.74
N LEU A 38 -12.84 5.45 -9.79
CA LEU A 38 -12.89 4.24 -10.62
C LEU A 38 -13.92 4.30 -11.76
N ALA A 39 -14.52 5.45 -12.05
CA ALA A 39 -15.56 5.52 -13.07
C ALA A 39 -15.04 5.72 -14.50
N ARG A 40 -13.79 6.20 -14.72
CA ARG A 40 -13.35 6.59 -16.08
C ARG A 40 -11.86 6.43 -16.41
N GLY A 41 -11.04 5.83 -15.52
CA GLY A 41 -9.57 5.77 -15.67
C GLY A 41 -9.00 4.35 -15.54
N MET A 42 -7.91 4.07 -16.27
CA MET A 42 -7.24 2.77 -16.35
C MET A 42 -6.71 2.30 -14.99
N LYS A 43 -7.01 1.05 -14.59
CA LYS A 43 -6.60 0.49 -13.30
C LYS A 43 -5.21 -0.15 -13.34
N VAL A 44 -4.28 0.29 -12.50
CA VAL A 44 -2.96 -0.36 -12.38
C VAL A 44 -3.07 -1.64 -11.55
N ARG A 45 -2.59 -2.77 -12.07
CA ARG A 45 -2.51 -4.06 -11.35
C ARG A 45 -1.14 -4.72 -11.55
N ALA A 46 -0.73 -5.59 -10.63
CA ALA A 46 0.52 -6.33 -10.74
C ALA A 46 0.43 -7.48 -11.78
N SER A 47 -0.72 -8.15 -11.82
CA SER A 47 -1.05 -9.18 -12.81
C SER A 47 -2.20 -8.72 -13.71
N ILE A 48 -2.16 -9.18 -14.96
CA ILE A 48 -3.19 -8.91 -15.95
C ILE A 48 -3.91 -10.22 -16.27
N LYS A 49 -5.25 -10.18 -16.27
CA LYS A 49 -6.13 -11.25 -16.74
C LYS A 49 -7.23 -10.64 -17.62
N THR A 50 -7.63 -11.36 -18.66
CA THR A 50 -8.81 -11.01 -19.47
C THR A 50 -10.08 -11.33 -18.68
N MET A 51 -11.03 -10.39 -18.65
CA MET A 51 -12.29 -10.53 -17.88
C MET A 51 -13.50 -10.77 -18.79
N CYS A 52 -13.34 -10.58 -20.10
CA CYS A 52 -14.42 -10.56 -21.09
C CYS A 52 -13.87 -10.92 -22.47
N GLU A 53 -14.74 -11.35 -23.39
CA GLU A 53 -14.37 -11.66 -24.78
C GLU A 53 -13.87 -10.44 -25.56
N GLY A 54 -14.33 -9.25 -25.19
CA GLY A 54 -13.90 -7.98 -25.81
C GLY A 54 -12.65 -7.37 -25.17
N CYS A 55 -11.96 -8.10 -24.29
CA CYS A 55 -10.80 -7.63 -23.56
C CYS A 55 -9.54 -8.15 -24.26
N SER A 56 -8.71 -7.26 -24.82
CA SER A 56 -7.47 -7.65 -25.50
C SER A 56 -6.23 -7.10 -24.80
N ILE A 57 -5.16 -7.90 -24.82
CA ILE A 57 -3.88 -7.54 -24.21
C ILE A 57 -2.98 -6.91 -25.27
N VAL A 58 -2.53 -5.68 -25.04
CA VAL A 58 -1.68 -4.92 -25.98
C VAL A 58 -0.46 -4.39 -25.26
N ARG A 59 0.72 -4.44 -25.90
CA ARG A 59 1.95 -3.82 -25.40
C ARG A 59 2.10 -2.41 -25.99
N ARG A 60 2.25 -1.40 -25.14
CA ARG A 60 2.46 0.01 -25.54
C ARG A 60 3.50 0.62 -24.60
N LYS A 61 4.43 1.45 -25.10
CA LYS A 61 5.43 2.15 -24.27
C LYS A 61 6.14 1.24 -23.23
N GLY A 62 6.46 0.00 -23.63
CA GLY A 62 7.11 -0.99 -22.77
C GLY A 62 6.26 -1.60 -21.64
N ARG A 63 4.96 -1.29 -21.54
CA ARG A 63 4.03 -1.86 -20.54
C ARG A 63 2.93 -2.71 -21.20
N LEU A 64 2.40 -3.67 -20.45
CA LEU A 64 1.23 -4.46 -20.86
C LEU A 64 -0.05 -3.75 -20.43
N TYR A 65 -1.00 -3.64 -21.34
CA TYR A 65 -2.31 -3.01 -21.15
C TYR A 65 -3.43 -4.00 -21.51
N VAL A 66 -4.55 -3.95 -20.81
CA VAL A 66 -5.83 -4.53 -21.20
C VAL A 66 -6.70 -3.42 -21.73
N ILE A 67 -7.12 -3.51 -22.98
CA ILE A 67 -8.12 -2.62 -23.56
C ILE A 67 -9.45 -3.38 -23.68
N CYS A 68 -10.55 -2.67 -23.48
CA CYS A 68 -11.89 -3.21 -23.68
C CYS A 68 -12.78 -2.12 -24.24
N SER A 69 -13.47 -2.42 -25.35
CA SER A 69 -14.40 -1.51 -26.01
C SER A 69 -15.79 -1.55 -25.36
N LYS A 70 -16.20 -2.73 -24.87
CA LYS A 70 -17.53 -2.94 -24.27
C LYS A 70 -17.65 -2.31 -22.87
N ASN A 71 -16.61 -2.43 -22.04
CA ASN A 71 -16.65 -2.01 -20.64
C ASN A 71 -15.36 -1.27 -20.22
N PRO A 72 -15.44 0.02 -19.81
CA PRO A 72 -14.25 0.79 -19.42
C PRO A 72 -13.63 0.33 -18.10
N LYS A 73 -14.41 -0.35 -17.23
CA LYS A 73 -13.93 -0.92 -15.95
C LYS A 73 -12.86 -2.01 -16.13
N HIS A 74 -12.77 -2.61 -17.31
CA HIS A 74 -11.79 -3.66 -17.61
C HIS A 74 -10.42 -3.11 -18.03
N LYS A 75 -10.31 -1.80 -18.29
CA LYS A 75 -9.06 -1.17 -18.71
C LYS A 75 -8.02 -1.27 -17.59
N GLN A 76 -6.93 -2.00 -17.81
CA GLN A 76 -5.90 -2.25 -16.80
C GLN A 76 -4.48 -2.14 -17.35
N VAL A 77 -3.53 -1.66 -16.55
CA VAL A 77 -2.10 -1.62 -16.92
C VAL A 77 -1.27 -2.42 -15.93
N ARG A 78 -0.29 -3.17 -16.43
CA ARG A 78 0.68 -3.91 -15.61
C ARG A 78 1.72 -2.94 -15.08
N MET A 79 1.91 -2.91 -13.77
CA MET A 79 3.04 -2.20 -13.18
C MET A 79 4.32 -2.99 -13.47
N LEU A 80 5.32 -2.34 -14.08
CA LEU A 80 6.64 -2.96 -14.27
C LEU A 80 7.50 -2.73 -13.03
N SER A 81 7.50 -3.71 -12.13
CA SER A 81 8.75 -4.20 -11.54
C SER A 81 8.86 -5.69 -11.88
N ALA A 82 9.52 -5.97 -13.00
CA ALA A 82 9.62 -7.31 -13.56
C ALA A 82 10.39 -8.28 -12.64
N THR A 83 11.25 -7.78 -11.76
CA THR A 83 12.08 -8.57 -10.84
C THR A 83 11.25 -9.37 -9.83
N LEU A 84 10.13 -8.83 -9.33
CA LEU A 84 9.25 -9.52 -8.38
C LEU A 84 8.13 -10.29 -9.08
N CYS A 85 7.69 -9.83 -10.26
CA CYS A 85 6.56 -10.44 -10.96
C CYS A 85 6.97 -11.69 -11.77
N CYS A 86 8.19 -11.77 -12.31
CA CYS A 86 8.69 -12.99 -12.95
C CYS A 86 9.02 -14.09 -11.94
N LEU A 87 9.65 -13.76 -10.81
CA LEU A 87 9.99 -14.76 -9.78
C LEU A 87 8.75 -15.48 -9.21
N LEU A 88 7.62 -14.78 -9.10
CA LEU A 88 6.39 -15.36 -8.56
C LEU A 88 5.50 -16.03 -9.62
N TYR A 89 5.57 -15.62 -10.89
CA TYR A 89 4.78 -16.25 -11.96
C TYR A 89 5.39 -17.57 -12.47
N PHE A 90 6.72 -17.68 -12.55
CA PHE A 90 7.36 -18.96 -12.90
C PHE A 90 7.06 -20.09 -11.89
N HIS A 91 6.69 -19.73 -10.65
CA HIS A 91 6.31 -20.70 -9.61
C HIS A 91 4.82 -21.07 -9.60
N SER A 92 3.96 -20.35 -10.35
CA SER A 92 2.51 -20.57 -10.34
C SER A 92 1.98 -21.31 -11.57
N ASP A 93 2.67 -21.23 -12.71
CA ASP A 93 2.24 -21.94 -13.94
C ASP A 93 2.56 -23.45 -13.93
N LYS A 94 3.29 -23.96 -12.91
CA LYS A 94 3.58 -25.41 -12.75
C LYS A 94 2.63 -26.14 -11.80
N VAL A 95 1.70 -25.43 -11.15
CA VAL A 95 0.68 -26.03 -10.26
C VAL A 95 -0.68 -26.17 -10.97
N ASN A 96 -0.85 -25.55 -12.14
CA ASN A 96 -2.09 -25.61 -12.90
C ASN A 96 -1.87 -26.14 -14.34
N ARG A 97 -1.00 -27.14 -14.46
CA ARG A 97 -0.91 -28.08 -15.58
C ARG A 97 -0.68 -29.48 -15.05
#